data_AF-A0A0C3L4K5-F1
#
_entry.id   AF-A0A0C3L4K5-F1
#
_cell.length_a   1.000
_cell.length_b   1.000
_cell.length_c   1.000
_cell.angle_alpha   90.00
_cell.angle_beta   90.00
_cell.angle_gamma   90.00
#
_symmetry.space_group_name_H-M   'P 1'
#
loop_
_entity.id
_entity.type
_entity.pdbx_description
1 polymer ?
#
loop_
_entity_poly.entity_id
_entity_poly.type
_entity_poly.pdbx_seq_one_letter_code
_entity_poly.pdbx_strand_id
1 'polypeptide(L)'
;MIPRGLHPIPPQPQKVHIDRSEWEKRLTEVKVSREDLNKLVMDYLVIEGYKSAAEEFSKETGLQHAVDLSTIETRMHIREAVQRGDVEQAIELVNDIDPTILDSNPSLHFHLQQQRLIEYIRHGQVPEALAFAQTELAPRGEDNPEFLTELEHTMALLAFDVDNTGTPDQIVELMAQNQRLKTAGELNAAILEALNQGRETKLLALVRLLCWGESMLDKRADFPVADLRSGMIGSSNGSTST
;
A
#
# COMPACT_ATOMS: atom_id res chain seq x y z
N MET A 1 0.79 -0.81 -62.69
CA MET A 1 0.34 -0.16 -61.45
C MET A 1 -1.10 -0.56 -61.20
N ILE A 2 -1.35 -1.47 -60.25
CA ILE A 2 -2.70 -1.86 -59.81
C ILE A 2 -2.86 -1.30 -58.39
N PRO A 3 -3.88 -0.48 -58.08
CA PRO A 3 -4.04 0.08 -56.74
C PRO A 3 -4.50 -1.01 -55.78
N ARG A 4 -3.83 -1.10 -54.62
CA ARG A 4 -4.24 -1.96 -53.50
C ARG A 4 -5.65 -1.57 -53.06
N GLY A 5 -6.57 -2.54 -53.08
CA GLY A 5 -7.92 -2.39 -52.57
C GLY A 5 -7.92 -1.99 -51.10
N LEU A 6 -8.70 -0.97 -50.76
CA LEU A 6 -9.08 -0.64 -49.40
C LEU A 6 -9.91 -1.80 -48.83
N HIS A 7 -9.34 -2.56 -47.91
CA HIS A 7 -10.12 -3.46 -47.08
C HIS A 7 -11.04 -2.63 -46.18
N PRO A 8 -12.37 -2.89 -46.14
CA PRO A 8 -13.26 -2.21 -45.23
C PRO A 8 -12.91 -2.60 -43.79
N ILE A 9 -12.69 -1.59 -42.95
CA ILE A 9 -12.51 -1.74 -41.51
C ILE A 9 -13.79 -2.36 -40.95
N PRO A 10 -13.73 -3.48 -40.19
CA PRO A 10 -14.91 -4.06 -39.59
C PRO A 10 -15.59 -3.02 -38.68
N PRO A 11 -16.93 -2.93 -38.66
CA PRO A 11 -17.65 -2.00 -37.79
C PRO A 11 -17.24 -2.29 -36.34
N GLN A 12 -16.71 -1.28 -35.66
CA GLN A 12 -16.42 -1.40 -34.24
C GLN A 12 -17.73 -1.66 -33.48
N PRO A 13 -17.74 -2.55 -32.48
CA PRO A 13 -18.94 -2.81 -31.71
C PRO A 13 -19.43 -1.51 -31.06
N GLN A 14 -20.68 -1.15 -31.35
CA GLN A 14 -21.28 0.08 -30.84
C GLN A 14 -21.44 -0.04 -29.32
N LYS A 15 -20.75 0.83 -28.56
CA LYS A 15 -20.84 0.85 -27.10
C LYS A 15 -22.28 1.17 -26.68
N VAL A 16 -22.77 0.49 -25.65
CA VAL A 16 -24.08 0.77 -25.06
C VAL A 16 -23.99 2.09 -24.30
N HIS A 17 -24.79 3.08 -24.66
CA HIS A 17 -24.82 4.35 -23.93
C HIS A 17 -25.81 4.26 -22.77
N ILE A 18 -25.32 4.39 -21.54
CA ILE A 18 -26.12 4.41 -20.32
C ILE A 18 -26.11 5.84 -19.79
N ASP A 19 -27.28 6.48 -19.75
CA ASP A 19 -27.39 7.84 -19.22
C ASP A 19 -27.34 7.86 -17.68
N ARG A 20 -27.14 9.07 -17.13
CA ARG A 20 -27.02 9.27 -15.68
C ARG A 20 -28.28 8.87 -14.91
N SER A 21 -29.47 9.12 -15.46
CA SER A 21 -30.72 8.81 -14.77
C SER A 21 -30.95 7.31 -14.68
N GLU A 22 -30.65 6.57 -15.74
CA GLU A 22 -30.71 5.12 -15.77
C GLU A 22 -29.67 4.52 -14.81
N TRP A 23 -28.46 5.06 -14.81
CA TRP A 23 -27.39 4.63 -13.90
C TRP A 23 -27.76 4.83 -12.43
N GLU A 24 -28.25 6.02 -12.04
CA GLU A 24 -28.71 6.33 -10.68
C GLU A 24 -29.88 5.43 -10.25
N LYS A 25 -30.81 5.13 -11.17
CA LYS A 25 -31.89 4.18 -10.91
C LYS A 25 -31.35 2.78 -10.59
N ARG A 26 -30.44 2.26 -11.41
CA ARG A 26 -29.81 0.95 -11.19
C ARG A 26 -29.01 0.91 -9.87
N LEU A 27 -28.30 1.98 -9.53
CA LEU A 27 -27.61 2.11 -8.25
C LEU A 27 -28.58 2.08 -7.06
N THR A 28 -29.72 2.75 -7.17
CA THR A 28 -30.74 2.78 -6.10
C THR A 28 -31.39 1.40 -5.87
N GLU A 29 -31.44 0.56 -6.91
CA GLU A 29 -31.94 -0.82 -6.81
C GLU A 29 -30.98 -1.74 -6.04
N VAL A 30 -29.69 -1.39 -5.94
CA VAL A 30 -28.70 -2.13 -5.16
C VAL A 30 -28.93 -1.89 -3.67
N LYS A 31 -29.36 -2.93 -2.95
CA LYS A 31 -29.55 -2.87 -1.50
C LYS A 31 -28.23 -3.18 -0.80
N VAL A 32 -27.66 -2.17 -0.14
CA VAL A 32 -26.52 -2.33 0.76
C VAL A 32 -27.03 -2.25 2.20
N SER A 33 -26.65 -3.22 3.04
CA SER A 33 -27.07 -3.20 4.44
C SER A 33 -26.26 -2.15 5.22
N ARG A 34 -26.92 -1.43 6.14
CA ARG A 34 -26.25 -0.48 7.04
C ARG A 34 -25.21 -1.19 7.92
N GLU A 35 -25.47 -2.44 8.28
CA GLU A 35 -24.56 -3.25 9.08
C GLU A 35 -23.25 -3.53 8.33
N ASP A 36 -23.31 -3.88 7.05
CA ASP A 36 -22.12 -4.12 6.23
C ASP A 36 -21.31 -2.83 6.01
N LEU A 37 -21.99 -1.70 5.81
CA LEU A 37 -21.34 -0.39 5.74
C LEU A 37 -20.63 -0.05 7.05
N ASN A 38 -21.29 -0.26 8.19
CA ASN A 38 -20.67 -0.01 9.49
C ASN A 38 -19.46 -0.93 9.71
N LYS A 39 -19.54 -2.21 9.33
CA LYS A 39 -18.39 -3.14 9.40
C LYS A 39 -17.25 -2.67 8.50
N LEU A 40 -17.54 -2.14 7.32
CA LEU A 40 -16.54 -1.62 6.38
C LEU A 40 -15.83 -0.38 6.93
N VAL A 41 -16.59 0.54 7.52
CA VAL A 41 -16.03 1.74 8.18
C VAL A 41 -15.19 1.33 9.38
N MET A 42 -15.69 0.41 10.22
CA MET A 42 -14.94 -0.09 11.38
C MET A 42 -13.62 -0.75 10.96
N ASP A 43 -13.64 -1.62 9.94
CA ASP A 43 -12.46 -2.26 9.36
C ASP A 43 -11.41 -1.22 8.93
N TYR A 44 -11.84 -0.16 8.25
CA TYR A 44 -10.97 0.96 7.86
C TYR A 44 -10.38 1.68 9.07
N LEU A 45 -11.19 2.06 10.06
CA LEU A 45 -10.72 2.79 11.25
C LEU A 45 -9.70 1.98 12.04
N VAL A 46 -9.92 0.66 12.17
CA VAL A 46 -9.01 -0.25 12.88
C VAL A 46 -7.69 -0.39 12.11
N ILE A 47 -7.74 -0.69 10.80
CA ILE A 47 -6.55 -0.98 9.99
C ILE A 47 -5.69 0.27 9.77
N GLU A 48 -6.28 1.45 9.58
CA GLU A 48 -5.55 2.72 9.47
C GLU A 48 -5.07 3.27 10.82
N GLY A 49 -5.65 2.75 11.91
CA GLY A 49 -5.22 3.04 13.28
C GLY A 49 -5.89 4.24 13.95
N TYR A 50 -7.08 4.63 13.48
CA TYR A 50 -7.87 5.71 14.06
C TYR A 50 -8.61 5.26 15.33
N LYS A 51 -7.85 5.00 16.42
CA LYS A 51 -8.36 4.46 17.68
C LYS A 51 -9.58 5.21 18.23
N SER A 52 -9.46 6.52 18.48
CA SER A 52 -10.54 7.31 19.08
C SER A 52 -11.80 7.33 18.21
N ALA A 53 -11.64 7.35 16.88
CA ALA A 53 -12.76 7.27 15.96
C ALA A 53 -13.41 5.88 15.99
N ALA A 54 -12.62 4.80 16.06
CA ALA A 54 -13.12 3.43 16.17
C ALA A 54 -13.91 3.22 17.48
N GLU A 55 -13.42 3.78 18.60
CA GLU A 55 -14.08 3.73 19.92
C GLU A 55 -15.45 4.41 19.89
N GLU A 56 -15.52 5.66 19.42
CA GLU A 56 -16.78 6.40 19.33
C GLU A 56 -17.75 5.77 18.32
N PHE A 57 -17.22 5.32 17.18
CA PHE A 57 -18.03 4.67 16.14
C PHE A 57 -18.62 3.32 16.63
N SER A 58 -17.89 2.55 17.43
CA SER A 58 -18.45 1.33 18.04
C SER A 58 -19.58 1.65 19.01
N LYS A 59 -19.40 2.66 19.88
CA LYS A 59 -20.44 3.08 20.84
C LYS A 59 -21.73 3.48 20.13
N GLU A 60 -21.62 4.20 19.02
CA GLU A 60 -22.79 4.66 18.25
C GLU A 60 -23.46 3.52 17.47
N THR A 61 -22.68 2.62 16.88
CA THR A 61 -23.21 1.55 16.01
C THR A 61 -23.63 0.29 16.77
N GLY A 62 -23.21 0.15 18.03
CA GLY A 62 -23.44 -1.06 18.84
C GLY A 62 -22.72 -2.30 18.32
N LEU A 63 -21.79 -2.15 17.37
CA LEU A 63 -20.97 -3.25 16.86
C LEU A 63 -20.07 -3.76 17.99
N GLN A 64 -20.25 -5.03 18.38
CA GLN A 64 -19.32 -5.68 19.31
C GLN A 64 -17.95 -5.83 18.66
N HIS A 65 -16.92 -5.41 19.37
CA HIS A 65 -15.54 -5.41 18.91
C HIS A 65 -15.05 -6.86 18.68
N ALA A 66 -14.77 -7.22 17.42
CA ALA A 66 -13.99 -8.42 17.11
C ALA A 66 -12.48 -8.19 17.32
N VAL A 67 -12.06 -6.93 17.48
CA VAL A 67 -10.66 -6.50 17.59
C VAL A 67 -10.46 -5.80 18.93
N ASP A 68 -9.44 -6.22 19.67
CA ASP A 68 -8.97 -5.50 20.83
C ASP A 68 -8.38 -4.14 20.40
N LEU A 69 -9.11 -3.06 20.69
CA LEU A 69 -8.71 -1.70 20.33
C LEU A 69 -7.38 -1.27 20.97
N SER A 70 -6.92 -1.97 22.02
CA SER A 70 -5.61 -1.71 22.61
C SER A 70 -4.46 -2.02 21.64
N THR A 71 -4.64 -3.00 20.74
CA THR A 71 -3.60 -3.37 19.76
C THR A 71 -3.40 -2.30 18.69
N ILE A 72 -4.40 -1.44 18.46
CA ILE A 72 -4.28 -0.32 17.53
C ILE A 72 -3.17 0.64 17.98
N GLU A 73 -3.13 0.96 19.27
CA GLU A 73 -2.15 1.90 19.83
C GLU A 73 -0.74 1.36 19.72
N THR A 74 -0.53 0.10 20.11
CA THR A 74 0.78 -0.57 19.96
C THR A 74 1.23 -0.57 18.51
N ARG A 75 0.34 -0.90 17.58
CA ARG A 75 0.66 -0.99 16.16
C ARG A 75 0.96 0.39 15.55
N MET A 76 0.27 1.45 15.99
CA MET A 76 0.60 2.82 15.60
C MET A 76 1.96 3.25 16.15
N HIS A 77 2.27 2.91 17.40
CA HIS A 77 3.58 3.20 17.99
C HIS A 77 4.73 2.50 17.22
N ILE A 78 4.53 1.24 16.84
CA ILE A 78 5.49 0.51 15.98
C ILE A 78 5.66 1.20 14.63
N ARG A 79 4.54 1.56 13.97
CA ARG A 79 4.57 2.25 12.68
C ARG A 79 5.32 3.59 12.77
N GLU A 80 5.06 4.36 13.82
CA GLU A 80 5.74 5.63 14.09
C GLU A 80 7.24 5.45 14.35
N ALA A 81 7.64 4.42 15.11
CA ALA A 81 9.06 4.11 15.34
C ALA A 81 9.81 3.89 14.02
N VAL A 82 9.27 3.07 13.10
CA VAL A 82 9.87 2.89 11.76
C VAL A 82 9.89 4.19 10.97
N GLN A 83 8.82 4.99 11.03
CA GLN A 83 8.74 6.27 10.31
C GLN A 83 9.72 7.33 10.81
N ARG A 84 10.09 7.28 12.10
CA ARG A 84 11.14 8.13 12.68
C ARG A 84 12.56 7.64 12.38
N GLY A 85 12.71 6.37 11.98
CA GLY A 85 14.00 5.71 11.80
C GLY A 85 14.44 4.87 13.01
N ASP A 86 13.62 4.77 14.05
CA ASP A 86 13.86 3.96 15.25
C ASP A 86 13.50 2.48 15.00
N VAL A 87 14.09 1.88 13.97
CA VAL A 87 13.70 0.53 13.49
C VAL A 87 14.01 -0.56 14.52
N GLU A 88 15.05 -0.38 15.33
CA GLU A 88 15.38 -1.32 16.41
C GLU A 88 14.28 -1.40 17.47
N GLN A 89 13.78 -0.25 17.92
CA GLN A 89 12.61 -0.20 18.81
C GLN A 89 11.39 -0.85 18.16
N ALA A 90 11.17 -0.64 16.86
CA ALA A 90 10.06 -1.28 16.15
C ALA A 90 10.17 -2.81 16.16
N ILE A 91 11.37 -3.36 15.97
CA ILE A 91 11.63 -4.81 16.03
C ILE A 91 11.37 -5.36 17.43
N GLU A 92 11.86 -4.68 18.47
CA GLU A 92 11.62 -5.07 19.87
C GLU A 92 10.12 -5.15 20.18
N LEU A 93 9.38 -4.07 19.87
CA LEU A 93 7.94 -4.00 20.10
C LEU A 93 7.15 -5.06 19.31
N VAL A 94 7.60 -5.44 18.12
CA VAL A 94 6.96 -6.50 17.33
C VAL A 94 7.20 -7.87 17.94
N ASN A 95 8.42 -8.13 18.41
CA ASN A 95 8.74 -9.37 19.11
C ASN A 95 7.99 -9.51 20.44
N ASP A 96 7.68 -8.39 21.11
CA ASP A 96 6.83 -8.36 22.31
C ASP A 96 5.36 -8.71 22.00
N ILE A 97 4.87 -8.41 20.79
CA ILE A 97 3.53 -8.82 20.34
C ILE A 97 3.53 -10.31 20.01
N ASP A 98 4.40 -10.71 19.08
CA ASP A 98 4.55 -12.08 18.64
C ASP A 98 5.94 -12.27 17.99
N PRO A 99 6.84 -13.04 18.62
CA PRO A 99 8.20 -13.25 18.10
C PRO A 99 8.20 -14.00 16.76
N THR A 100 7.12 -14.69 16.40
CA THR A 100 7.04 -15.47 15.17
C THR A 100 6.78 -14.61 13.92
N ILE A 101 6.39 -13.33 14.07
CA ILE A 101 6.08 -12.43 12.95
C ILE A 101 7.27 -12.27 12.03
N LEU A 102 8.46 -12.07 12.59
CA LEU A 102 9.68 -11.87 11.82
C LEU A 102 10.29 -13.21 11.35
N ASP A 103 10.19 -14.25 12.18
CA ASP A 103 10.67 -15.60 11.84
C ASP A 103 9.91 -16.21 10.66
N SER A 104 8.60 -15.95 10.58
CA SER A 104 7.75 -16.44 9.50
C SER A 104 7.83 -15.62 8.21
N ASN A 105 8.49 -14.45 8.25
CA ASN A 105 8.62 -13.56 7.10
C ASN A 105 10.07 -13.05 6.92
N PRO A 106 10.95 -13.87 6.30
CA PRO A 106 12.35 -13.51 6.07
C PRO A 106 12.53 -12.25 5.22
N SER A 107 11.59 -11.96 4.30
CA SER A 107 11.64 -10.75 3.46
C SER A 107 11.41 -9.49 4.28
N LEU A 108 10.39 -9.49 5.13
CA LEU A 108 10.14 -8.37 6.06
C LEU A 108 11.32 -8.15 7.01
N HIS A 109 11.85 -9.24 7.57
CA HIS A 109 13.02 -9.14 8.43
C HIS A 109 14.20 -8.51 7.68
N PHE A 110 14.47 -8.94 6.44
CA PHE A 110 15.50 -8.35 5.60
C PHE A 110 15.26 -6.84 5.36
N HIS A 111 14.06 -6.43 4.95
CA HIS A 111 13.75 -5.02 4.70
C HIS A 111 13.88 -4.14 5.97
N LEU A 112 13.56 -4.67 7.16
CA LEU A 112 13.79 -3.95 8.42
C LEU A 112 15.28 -3.76 8.70
N GLN A 113 16.09 -4.80 8.52
CA GLN A 113 17.55 -4.67 8.71
C GLN A 113 18.17 -3.77 7.63
N GLN A 114 17.70 -3.83 6.39
CA GLN A 114 18.08 -2.91 5.32
C GLN A 114 17.73 -1.46 5.70
N GLN A 115 16.54 -1.21 6.26
CA GLN A 115 16.18 0.12 6.76
C GLN A 115 17.14 0.59 7.86
N ARG A 116 17.55 -0.30 8.79
CA ARG A 116 18.59 0.05 9.79
C ARG A 116 19.91 0.43 9.15
N LEU A 117 20.35 -0.30 8.13
CA LEU A 117 21.56 0.06 7.37
C LEU A 117 21.42 1.45 6.74
N ILE A 118 20.28 1.74 6.12
CA ILE A 118 19.96 3.06 5.55
C ILE A 118 20.03 4.15 6.64
N GLU A 119 19.52 3.89 7.85
CA GLU A 119 19.62 4.86 8.94
C GLU A 119 21.06 5.05 9.43
N TYR A 120 21.90 4.00 9.52
CA TYR A 120 23.34 4.19 9.83
C TYR A 120 24.03 5.08 8.79
N ILE A 121 23.76 4.85 7.50
CA ILE A 121 24.29 5.66 6.41
C ILE A 121 23.81 7.11 6.53
N ARG A 122 22.52 7.32 6.81
CA ARG A 122 21.92 8.65 6.99
C ARG A 122 22.56 9.45 8.12
N HIS A 123 22.97 8.78 9.22
CA HIS A 123 23.65 9.41 10.35
C HIS A 123 25.17 9.57 10.13
N GLY A 124 25.71 9.19 8.97
CA GLY A 124 27.14 9.26 8.67
C GLY A 124 27.98 8.22 9.42
N GLN A 125 27.34 7.20 10.00
CA GLN A 125 27.98 6.12 10.76
C GLN A 125 28.49 5.02 9.82
N VAL A 126 29.40 5.39 8.92
CA VAL A 126 29.89 4.51 7.85
C VAL A 126 30.60 3.24 8.39
N PRO A 127 31.48 3.31 9.40
CA PRO A 127 32.11 2.11 9.96
C PRO A 127 31.09 1.11 10.51
N GLU A 128 30.08 1.61 11.22
CA GLU A 128 29.00 0.82 11.81
C GLU A 128 28.11 0.22 10.73
N ALA A 129 27.76 1.01 9.70
CA ALA A 129 27.01 0.55 8.53
C ALA A 129 27.72 -0.62 7.82
N LEU A 130 29.03 -0.51 7.60
CA LEU A 130 29.83 -1.55 6.95
C LEU A 130 29.91 -2.82 7.79
N ALA A 131 30.17 -2.68 9.09
CA ALA A 131 30.20 -3.81 10.00
C ALA A 131 28.85 -4.54 10.03
N PHE A 132 27.76 -3.77 10.16
CA PHE A 132 26.39 -4.28 10.18
C PHE A 132 26.02 -5.00 8.87
N ALA A 133 26.34 -4.42 7.72
CA ALA A 133 26.07 -5.04 6.43
C ALA A 133 26.78 -6.39 6.28
N GLN A 134 28.04 -6.49 6.75
CA GLN A 134 28.82 -7.73 6.68
C GLN A 134 28.31 -8.81 7.63
N THR A 135 27.89 -8.44 8.85
CA THR A 135 27.49 -9.44 9.86
C THR A 135 26.04 -9.89 9.70
N GLU A 136 25.13 -8.97 9.35
CA GLU A 136 23.70 -9.24 9.37
C GLU A 136 23.08 -9.46 7.99
N LEU A 137 23.49 -8.67 6.99
CA LEU A 137 22.82 -8.65 5.68
C LEU A 137 23.51 -9.54 4.65
N ALA A 138 24.84 -9.56 4.61
CA ALA A 138 25.60 -10.34 3.63
C ALA A 138 25.30 -11.84 3.66
N PRO A 139 25.23 -12.53 4.83
CA PRO A 139 24.88 -13.96 4.86
C PRO A 139 23.49 -14.24 4.28
N ARG A 140 22.53 -13.33 4.46
CA ARG A 140 21.17 -13.44 3.93
C ARG A 140 21.11 -13.20 2.42
N GLY A 141 22.02 -12.39 1.88
CA GLY A 141 22.18 -12.18 0.44
C GLY A 141 22.81 -13.38 -0.28
N GLU A 142 23.68 -14.14 0.38
CA GLU A 142 24.26 -15.37 -0.20
C GLU A 142 23.19 -16.43 -0.47
N ASP A 143 22.22 -16.56 0.44
CA ASP A 143 21.11 -17.50 0.31
C ASP A 143 19.99 -17.02 -0.63
N ASN A 144 19.91 -15.70 -0.88
CA ASN A 144 18.87 -15.10 -1.73
C ASN A 144 19.43 -14.01 -2.67
N PRO A 145 19.54 -14.28 -3.98
CA PRO A 145 20.05 -13.32 -4.97
C PRO A 145 19.27 -11.98 -5.05
N GLU A 146 17.97 -11.99 -4.72
CA GLU A 146 17.17 -10.76 -4.70
C GLU A 146 17.63 -9.84 -3.57
N PHE A 147 17.87 -10.40 -2.37
CA PHE A 147 18.40 -9.65 -1.23
C PHE A 147 19.80 -9.13 -1.48
N LEU A 148 20.64 -9.90 -2.18
CA LEU A 148 21.97 -9.43 -2.56
C LEU A 148 21.88 -8.20 -3.47
N THR A 149 20.99 -8.26 -4.47
CA THR A 149 20.76 -7.14 -5.39
C THR A 149 20.30 -5.90 -4.62
N GLU A 150 19.36 -6.04 -3.69
CA GLU A 150 18.89 -4.93 -2.86
C GLU A 150 19.97 -4.38 -1.90
N LEU A 151 20.82 -5.26 -1.36
CA LEU A 151 21.95 -4.87 -0.53
C LEU A 151 22.96 -4.06 -1.35
N GLU A 152 23.32 -4.50 -2.55
CA GLU A 152 24.22 -3.76 -3.46
C GLU A 152 23.72 -2.33 -3.75
N HIS A 153 22.41 -2.19 -4.03
CA HIS A 153 21.79 -0.88 -4.21
C HIS A 153 21.88 -0.02 -2.95
N THR A 154 21.69 -0.62 -1.78
CA THR A 154 21.80 0.09 -0.49
C THR A 154 23.24 0.51 -0.23
N MET A 155 24.22 -0.34 -0.54
CA MET A 155 25.64 -0.04 -0.38
C MET A 155 26.13 1.03 -1.34
N ALA A 156 25.47 1.19 -2.50
CA ALA A 156 25.75 2.29 -3.42
C ALA A 156 25.55 3.68 -2.77
N LEU A 157 24.69 3.79 -1.75
CA LEU A 157 24.53 5.03 -0.96
C LEU A 157 25.84 5.50 -0.29
N LEU A 158 26.80 4.61 -0.04
CA LEU A 158 28.10 4.97 0.51
C LEU A 158 29.06 5.51 -0.57
N ALA A 159 28.83 5.16 -1.83
CA ALA A 159 29.67 5.56 -2.97
C ALA A 159 29.18 6.86 -3.61
N PHE A 160 27.87 7.14 -3.53
CA PHE A 160 27.27 8.35 -4.04
C PHE A 160 27.05 9.37 -2.92
N ASP A 161 27.54 10.58 -3.14
CA ASP A 161 27.21 11.71 -2.27
C ASP A 161 25.79 12.18 -2.63
N VAL A 162 24.82 11.96 -1.73
CA VAL A 162 23.39 12.18 -1.99
C VAL A 162 23.10 13.65 -2.33
N ASP A 163 23.98 14.57 -1.92
CA ASP A 163 23.89 16.01 -2.17
C ASP A 163 24.41 16.43 -3.57
N ASN A 164 25.04 15.53 -4.33
CA ASN A 164 25.56 15.82 -5.66
C ASN A 164 24.56 15.47 -6.77
N THR A 165 24.50 16.33 -7.80
CA THR A 165 23.57 16.26 -8.94
C THR A 165 23.77 15.07 -9.91
N GLY A 166 24.50 14.03 -9.49
CA GLY A 166 24.83 12.85 -10.30
C GLY A 166 24.32 11.52 -9.75
N THR A 167 23.61 11.53 -8.62
CA THR A 167 23.10 10.33 -7.97
C THR A 167 21.85 9.81 -8.70
N PRO A 168 21.81 8.53 -9.11
CA PRO A 168 20.62 7.92 -9.71
C PRO A 168 19.38 8.06 -8.82
N ASP A 169 18.22 8.34 -9.43
CA ASP A 169 16.95 8.57 -8.71
C ASP A 169 16.59 7.43 -7.74
N GLN A 170 16.87 6.18 -8.13
CA GLN A 170 16.63 4.99 -7.32
C GLN A 170 17.40 5.00 -5.99
N ILE A 171 18.60 5.59 -5.99
CA ILE A 171 19.46 5.70 -4.79
C ILE A 171 18.94 6.84 -3.90
N VAL A 172 18.49 7.95 -4.51
CA VAL A 172 17.87 9.06 -3.77
C VAL A 172 16.55 8.61 -3.11
N GLU A 173 15.76 7.78 -3.78
CA GLU A 173 14.51 7.22 -3.24
C GLU A 173 14.72 6.39 -1.97
N LEU A 174 15.83 5.64 -1.85
CA LEU A 174 16.15 4.88 -0.63
C LEU A 174 16.38 5.80 0.58
N MET A 175 16.88 7.02 0.36
CA MET A 175 17.04 8.04 1.39
C MET A 175 15.75 8.82 1.67
N ALA A 176 14.72 8.69 0.84
CA ALA A 176 13.48 9.42 1.01
C ALA A 176 12.63 8.85 2.17
N GLN A 177 11.75 9.69 2.72
CA GLN A 177 10.77 9.28 3.72
C GLN A 177 9.84 8.16 3.20
N ASN A 178 9.64 8.08 1.88
CA ASN A 178 8.82 7.04 1.25
C ASN A 178 9.33 5.63 1.53
N GLN A 179 10.66 5.44 1.62
CA GLN A 179 11.22 4.12 1.93
C GLN A 179 10.82 3.66 3.35
N ARG A 180 10.90 4.56 4.34
CA ARG A 180 10.39 4.27 5.70
C ARG A 180 8.90 3.98 5.71
N LEU A 181 8.11 4.72 4.93
CA LEU A 181 6.65 4.50 4.83
C LEU A 181 6.34 3.11 4.25
N LYS A 182 7.10 2.67 3.25
CA LYS A 182 6.97 1.34 2.65
C LYS A 182 7.26 0.25 3.70
N THR A 183 8.42 0.30 4.34
CA THR A 183 8.80 -0.68 5.38
C THR A 183 7.82 -0.69 6.55
N ALA A 184 7.37 0.49 6.99
CA ALA A 184 6.34 0.60 8.04
C ALA A 184 5.00 -0.01 7.62
N GLY A 185 4.62 0.13 6.35
CA GLY A 185 3.42 -0.48 5.78
C GLY A 185 3.49 -2.01 5.72
N GLU A 186 4.63 -2.55 5.29
CA GLU A 186 4.88 -4.01 5.26
C GLU A 186 4.84 -4.61 6.67
N LEU A 187 5.51 -3.97 7.63
CA LEU A 187 5.49 -4.39 9.03
C LEU A 187 4.08 -4.36 9.61
N ASN A 188 3.34 -3.28 9.34
CA ASN A 188 1.96 -3.13 9.79
C ASN A 188 1.03 -4.21 9.21
N ALA A 189 1.23 -4.59 7.94
CA ALA A 189 0.46 -5.66 7.30
C ALA A 189 0.77 -7.04 7.90
N ALA A 190 2.03 -7.30 8.25
CA ALA A 190 2.42 -8.55 8.91
C ALA A 190 1.86 -8.66 10.34
N ILE A 191 1.88 -7.56 11.11
CA ILE A 191 1.25 -7.52 12.44
C ILE A 191 -0.25 -7.77 12.33
N LEU A 192 -0.94 -7.13 11.37
CA LEU A 192 -2.36 -7.36 11.13
C LEU A 192 -2.64 -8.84 10.85
N GLU A 193 -1.87 -9.45 9.95
CA GLU A 193 -2.03 -10.86 9.60
C GLU A 193 -1.83 -11.78 10.79
N ALA A 194 -0.79 -11.56 11.61
CA ALA A 194 -0.57 -12.35 12.84
C ALA A 194 -1.72 -12.20 13.84
N LEU A 195 -2.32 -11.02 13.92
CA LEU A 195 -3.52 -10.77 14.73
C LEU A 195 -4.82 -11.27 14.07
N ASN A 196 -4.74 -11.97 12.93
CA ASN A 196 -5.89 -12.39 12.10
C ASN A 196 -6.80 -11.23 11.67
N GLN A 197 -6.22 -10.04 11.54
CA GLN A 197 -6.83 -8.85 10.99
C GLN A 197 -6.39 -8.74 9.52
N GLY A 198 -7.30 -8.38 8.61
CA GLY A 198 -6.97 -8.33 7.18
C GLY A 198 -5.76 -7.43 6.89
N ARG A 199 -4.90 -7.83 5.94
CA ARG A 199 -3.67 -7.09 5.56
C ARG A 199 -3.92 -5.69 4.99
N GLU A 200 -5.09 -5.48 4.39
CA GLU A 200 -5.51 -4.21 3.80
C GLU A 200 -6.97 -3.90 4.14
N THR A 201 -7.34 -2.62 4.11
CA THR A 201 -8.73 -2.22 4.33
C THR A 201 -9.62 -2.78 3.24
N LYS A 202 -10.75 -3.37 3.61
CA LYS A 202 -11.75 -3.87 2.65
C LYS A 202 -12.28 -2.73 1.78
N LEU A 203 -12.30 -1.51 2.31
CA LEU A 203 -12.69 -0.32 1.56
C LEU A 203 -11.74 -0.07 0.38
N LEU A 204 -10.43 -0.16 0.59
CA LEU A 204 -9.44 -0.01 -0.48
C LEU A 204 -9.59 -1.12 -1.55
N ALA A 205 -9.82 -2.36 -1.12
CA ALA A 205 -10.09 -3.48 -2.03
C ALA A 205 -11.35 -3.22 -2.89
N LEU A 206 -12.42 -2.69 -2.30
CA LEU A 206 -13.64 -2.32 -3.03
C LEU A 206 -13.42 -1.16 -4.01
N VAL A 207 -12.62 -0.16 -3.64
CA VAL A 207 -12.26 0.94 -4.56
C VAL A 207 -11.46 0.42 -5.75
N ARG A 208 -10.49 -0.48 -5.53
CA ARG A 208 -9.75 -1.11 -6.63
C ARG A 208 -10.66 -1.94 -7.52
N LEU A 209 -11.60 -2.69 -6.93
CA LEU A 209 -12.60 -3.47 -7.66
C LEU A 209 -13.51 -2.56 -8.51
N LEU A 210 -13.90 -1.41 -7.98
CA LEU A 210 -14.66 -0.40 -8.71
C LEU A 210 -13.87 0.09 -9.94
N CYS A 211 -12.65 0.59 -9.76
CA CYS A 211 -11.81 1.08 -10.87
C CYS A 211 -11.59 -0.01 -11.93
N TRP A 212 -11.37 -1.26 -11.52
CA TRP A 212 -11.26 -2.39 -12.43
C TRP A 212 -12.56 -2.65 -13.19
N GLY A 213 -13.70 -2.63 -12.49
CA GLY A 213 -15.03 -2.79 -13.08
C GLY A 213 -15.35 -1.70 -14.11
N GLU A 214 -15.01 -0.45 -13.80
CA GLU A 214 -15.15 0.68 -14.73
C GLU A 214 -14.28 0.50 -15.98
N SER A 215 -13.02 0.08 -15.83
CA SER A 215 -12.14 -0.22 -16.97
C SER A 215 -12.66 -1.35 -17.87
N MET A 216 -13.32 -2.35 -17.27
CA MET A 216 -13.95 -3.44 -18.01
C MET A 216 -15.22 -2.98 -18.72
N LEU A 217 -16.00 -2.10 -18.09
CA LEU A 217 -17.23 -1.55 -18.64
C LEU A 217 -16.97 -0.53 -19.76
N ASP A 218 -15.89 0.25 -19.67
CA ASP A 218 -15.51 1.26 -20.68
C ASP A 218 -15.28 0.64 -22.07
N LYS A 219 -14.89 -0.63 -22.13
CA LYS A 219 -14.75 -1.37 -23.39
C LYS A 219 -16.09 -1.68 -24.07
N ARG A 220 -17.21 -1.59 -23.36
CA ARG A 220 -18.54 -2.10 -23.79
C ARG A 220 -19.65 -1.07 -23.69
N ALA A 221 -19.51 -0.06 -22.85
CA ALA A 221 -20.53 0.95 -22.60
C ALA A 221 -19.90 2.32 -22.35
N ASP A 222 -20.65 3.37 -22.69
CA ASP A 222 -20.39 4.73 -22.23
C ASP A 222 -21.31 4.96 -21.02
N PHE A 223 -20.72 5.34 -19.89
CA PHE A 223 -21.44 5.44 -18.62
C PHE A 223 -20.83 6.55 -17.74
N PRO A 224 -21.56 6.99 -16.70
CA PRO A 224 -21.04 7.94 -15.71
C PRO A 224 -19.97 7.30 -14.80
N VAL A 225 -18.77 7.87 -14.78
CA VAL A 225 -17.63 7.37 -13.96
C VAL A 225 -17.69 7.96 -12.55
N ALA A 226 -17.37 7.19 -11.53
CA ALA A 226 -17.31 7.70 -10.17
C ALA A 226 -16.08 8.61 -9.96
N ASP A 227 -16.29 9.84 -9.49
CA ASP A 227 -15.21 10.68 -8.99
C ASP A 227 -14.99 10.39 -7.50
N LEU A 228 -13.95 9.60 -7.23
CA LEU A 228 -13.55 9.21 -5.88
C LEU A 228 -13.08 10.39 -5.03
N ARG A 229 -12.67 11.52 -5.63
CA ARG A 229 -12.23 12.72 -4.89
C ARG A 229 -13.41 13.52 -4.38
N SER A 230 -14.46 13.64 -5.20
CA SER A 230 -15.68 14.35 -4.81
C SER A 230 -16.71 13.45 -4.14
N GLY A 231 -16.52 12.12 -4.17
CA GLY A 231 -17.52 11.14 -3.74
C GLY A 231 -18.81 11.20 -4.57
N MET A 232 -18.76 11.78 -5.77
CA MET A 232 -19.91 11.98 -6.65
C MET A 232 -19.69 11.27 -7.98
N ILE A 233 -20.77 11.01 -8.69
CA ILE A 233 -20.69 10.50 -10.06
C ILE A 233 -20.24 11.66 -10.97
N GLY A 234 -19.04 11.52 -11.54
CA GLY A 234 -18.46 12.43 -12.50
C GLY A 234 -19.20 12.42 -13.84
N SER A 235 -18.89 13.39 -14.70
CA SER A 235 -19.43 13.42 -16.06
C SER A 235 -18.76 12.32 -16.89
N SER A 236 -19.50 11.73 -17.83
CA SER A 236 -19.07 10.66 -18.76
C SER A 236 -17.62 10.81 -19.22
N ASN A 237 -16.94 9.68 -19.50
CA ASN A 237 -15.65 9.61 -20.21
C ASN A 237 -15.74 10.28 -21.60
N GLY A 238 -15.81 11.62 -21.62
CA GLY A 238 -15.50 12.44 -22.77
C GLY A 238 -14.01 12.31 -22.95
N SER A 239 -13.64 11.65 -24.03
CA SER A 239 -12.27 11.41 -24.48
C SER A 239 -11.38 12.63 -24.20
N THR A 240 -10.54 12.56 -23.16
CA THR A 240 -9.35 13.42 -23.09
C THR A 240 -8.34 12.86 -24.09
N SER A 241 -8.60 13.14 -25.36
CA SER A 241 -7.58 13.18 -26.41
C SER A 241 -7.18 14.64 -26.58
N THR A 242 -6.16 15.05 -25.84
CA THR A 242 -5.00 15.89 -26.25
C THR A 242 -4.22 16.27 -25.01
#